data_AF-A0A419KBF8-F1
#
_entry.id   AF-A0A419KBF8-F1
#
_cell.length_a   1.000
_cell.length_b   1.000
_cell.length_c   1.000
_cell.angle_alpha   90.00
_cell.angle_beta   90.00
_cell.angle_gamma   90.00
#
_symmetry.space_group_name_H-M   'P 1'
#
loop_
_entity.id
_entity.type
_entity.pdbx_description
1 polymer ?
#
loop_
_entity_poly.entity_id
_entity_poly.type
_entity_poly.pdbx_seq_one_letter_code
_entity_poly.pdbx_strand_id
1 'polypeptide(L)'
;MAPLRYGLEPHPLELQRLNETWETIKQYAEDSDVLIVTHYHYDHHDPNHPELYKAKRVFIKHPTENINKSQKSRAAFFLEAIKGLPKKIEISDGNTFLLGKTRIAFSKAVCHGTNPRLGYVTEVSIKSNNEKFLHTSDVEGPSLEEQIKFILEEKPDVLFVDGPMTYMLGYRYSFKSLEISNNNLVKAMRE
;
A
#
# COMPACT_ATOMS: atom_id res chain seq x y z
N MET A 1 0.89 -13.80 -5.47
CA MET A 1 1.80 -14.92 -5.12
C MET A 1 2.81 -15.11 -6.25
N ALA A 2 4.10 -15.29 -5.95
CA ALA A 2 5.10 -15.55 -6.99
C ALA A 2 4.83 -16.92 -7.66
N PRO A 3 4.81 -17.01 -9.01
CA PRO A 3 4.47 -18.25 -9.70
C PRO A 3 5.51 -19.35 -9.46
N LEU A 4 6.77 -18.97 -9.27
CA LEU A 4 7.87 -19.88 -8.92
C LEU A 4 8.77 -19.22 -7.87
N ARG A 5 9.19 -19.99 -6.86
CA ARG A 5 10.27 -19.60 -5.94
C ARG A 5 11.35 -20.68 -5.97
N TYR A 6 12.56 -20.29 -6.37
CA TYR A 6 13.68 -21.21 -6.56
C TYR A 6 13.36 -22.41 -7.50
N GLY A 7 12.54 -22.16 -8.52
CA GLY A 7 12.14 -23.18 -9.49
C GLY A 7 11.02 -24.13 -9.02
N LEU A 8 10.47 -23.91 -7.83
CA LEU A 8 9.36 -24.69 -7.29
C LEU A 8 8.04 -23.92 -7.36
N GLU A 9 6.97 -24.65 -7.67
CA GLU A 9 5.60 -24.16 -7.57
C GLU A 9 5.21 -23.87 -6.10
N PRO A 10 4.19 -23.03 -5.85
CA PRO A 10 3.65 -22.82 -4.51
C PRO A 10 3.22 -24.14 -3.86
N HIS A 11 3.50 -24.29 -2.58
CA HIS A 11 3.05 -25.46 -1.84
C HIS A 11 1.51 -25.46 -1.75
N PRO A 12 0.83 -26.62 -1.81
CA PRO A 12 -0.64 -26.67 -1.73
C PRO A 12 -1.25 -25.93 -0.52
N LEU A 13 -0.57 -25.96 0.64
CA LEU A 13 -0.98 -25.21 1.83
C LEU A 13 -0.93 -23.69 1.63
N GLU A 14 -0.02 -23.18 0.80
CA GLU A 14 0.04 -21.74 0.49
C GLU A 14 -1.11 -21.33 -0.43
N LEU A 15 -1.48 -22.19 -1.39
CA LEU A 15 -2.66 -21.98 -2.23
C LEU A 15 -3.95 -22.03 -1.41
N GLN A 16 -4.05 -22.98 -0.48
CA GLN A 16 -5.17 -23.04 0.45
C GLN A 16 -5.27 -21.75 1.26
N ARG A 17 -4.16 -21.31 1.87
CA ARG A 17 -4.13 -20.08 2.68
C ARG A 17 -4.44 -18.83 1.84
N LEU A 18 -3.98 -18.76 0.60
CA LEU A 18 -4.34 -17.69 -0.32
C LEU A 18 -5.86 -17.60 -0.48
N ASN A 19 -6.52 -18.72 -0.78
CA ASN A 19 -7.97 -18.76 -0.96
C ASN A 19 -8.71 -18.36 0.33
N GLU A 20 -8.33 -18.92 1.48
CA GLU A 20 -8.92 -18.58 2.80
C GLU A 20 -8.82 -17.07 3.10
N THR A 21 -7.63 -16.49 2.84
CA THR A 21 -7.37 -15.08 3.10
C THR A 21 -8.11 -14.19 2.09
N TRP A 22 -8.23 -14.63 0.84
CA TRP A 22 -8.99 -13.93 -0.19
C TRP A 22 -10.48 -13.83 0.16
N GLU A 23 -11.11 -14.92 0.63
CA GLU A 23 -12.49 -14.88 1.09
C GLU A 23 -12.67 -13.88 2.25
N THR A 24 -11.71 -13.83 3.17
CA THR A 24 -11.72 -12.88 4.28
C THR A 24 -11.63 -11.43 3.78
N ILE A 25 -10.72 -11.15 2.83
CA ILE A 25 -10.57 -9.83 2.22
C ILE A 25 -11.87 -9.40 1.52
N LYS A 26 -12.51 -10.31 0.77
CA LYS A 26 -13.78 -10.02 0.09
C LYS A 26 -14.88 -9.66 1.07
N GLN A 27 -15.04 -10.40 2.16
CA GLN A 27 -16.03 -10.10 3.20
C GLN A 27 -15.82 -8.70 3.78
N TYR A 28 -14.59 -8.35 4.17
CA TYR A 28 -14.30 -7.00 4.68
C TYR A 28 -14.49 -5.91 3.61
N ALA A 29 -14.19 -6.19 2.34
CA ALA A 29 -14.42 -5.25 1.24
C ALA A 29 -15.91 -5.00 0.98
N GLU A 30 -16.74 -6.05 1.06
CA GLU A 30 -18.20 -5.97 0.95
C GLU A 30 -18.81 -5.10 2.05
N ASP A 31 -18.32 -5.21 3.29
CA ASP A 31 -18.78 -4.44 4.44
C ASP A 31 -18.21 -3.00 4.51
N SER A 32 -17.18 -2.70 3.73
CA SER A 32 -16.50 -1.39 3.78
C SER A 32 -17.19 -0.33 2.91
N ASP A 33 -17.22 0.93 3.34
CA ASP A 33 -17.66 2.05 2.49
C ASP A 33 -16.57 2.54 1.52
N VAL A 34 -15.31 2.25 1.88
CA VAL A 34 -14.11 2.82 1.27
C VAL A 34 -13.13 1.71 0.94
N LEU A 35 -12.55 1.77 -0.26
CA LEU A 35 -11.38 0.95 -0.64
C LEU A 35 -10.21 1.86 -1.00
N ILE A 36 -9.00 1.45 -0.64
CA ILE A 36 -7.78 2.23 -0.88
C ILE A 36 -6.78 1.36 -1.63
N VAL A 37 -6.40 1.79 -2.84
CA VAL A 37 -5.35 1.17 -3.65
C VAL A 37 -4.09 2.03 -3.58
N THR A 38 -3.17 1.64 -2.69
CA THR A 38 -1.92 2.37 -2.39
C THR A 38 -0.93 2.33 -3.55
N HIS A 39 -0.96 1.26 -4.35
CA HIS A 39 -0.21 1.11 -5.60
C HIS A 39 -0.75 -0.06 -6.43
N TYR A 40 -0.18 -0.28 -7.61
CA TYR A 40 -0.77 -1.14 -8.65
C TYR A 40 -0.13 -2.53 -8.79
N HIS A 41 0.48 -3.08 -7.74
CA HIS A 41 0.83 -4.51 -7.74
C HIS A 41 -0.42 -5.37 -7.54
N TYR A 42 -0.48 -6.55 -8.18
CA TYR A 42 -1.71 -7.37 -8.24
C TYR A 42 -2.06 -8.07 -6.93
N ASP A 43 -1.16 -8.05 -5.96
CA ASP A 43 -1.41 -8.43 -4.57
C ASP A 43 -2.02 -7.29 -3.74
N HIS A 44 -2.22 -6.11 -4.32
CA HIS A 44 -2.87 -4.95 -3.68
C HIS A 44 -4.20 -4.56 -4.34
N HIS A 45 -4.47 -5.06 -5.55
CA HIS A 45 -5.76 -4.94 -6.23
C HIS A 45 -5.96 -6.16 -7.14
N ASP A 46 -7.20 -6.63 -7.24
CA ASP A 46 -7.55 -7.69 -8.19
C ASP A 46 -8.54 -7.17 -9.25
N PRO A 47 -8.09 -6.95 -10.50
CA PRO A 47 -8.97 -6.53 -11.58
C PRO A 47 -9.94 -7.62 -12.06
N ASN A 48 -9.79 -8.87 -11.63
CA ASN A 48 -10.74 -9.96 -11.93
C ASN A 48 -11.95 -9.96 -10.99
N HIS A 49 -11.91 -9.16 -9.93
CA HIS A 49 -13.00 -8.99 -8.96
C HIS A 49 -13.51 -7.54 -8.91
N PRO A 50 -13.90 -6.94 -10.05
CA PRO A 50 -14.30 -5.54 -10.10
C PRO A 50 -15.59 -5.25 -9.31
N GLU A 51 -16.41 -6.26 -9.04
CA GLU A 51 -17.63 -6.17 -8.25
C GLU A 51 -17.40 -5.65 -6.82
N LEU A 52 -16.22 -5.91 -6.24
CA LEU A 52 -15.85 -5.44 -4.90
C LEU A 52 -15.86 -3.90 -4.79
N TYR A 53 -15.66 -3.22 -5.91
CA TYR A 53 -15.59 -1.75 -5.97
C TYR A 53 -16.96 -1.11 -6.18
N LYS A 54 -18.03 -1.90 -6.36
CA LYS A 54 -19.38 -1.39 -6.63
C LYS A 54 -19.88 -0.52 -5.47
N ALA A 55 -20.35 0.68 -5.80
CA ALA A 55 -20.88 1.68 -4.88
C ALA A 55 -19.91 2.17 -3.78
N LYS A 56 -18.63 1.78 -3.85
CA LYS A 56 -17.59 2.21 -2.91
C LYS A 56 -17.04 3.58 -3.26
N ARG A 57 -16.48 4.28 -2.27
CA ARG A 57 -15.56 5.40 -2.50
C ARG A 57 -14.15 4.83 -2.59
N VAL A 58 -13.47 5.01 -3.71
CA VAL A 58 -12.18 4.38 -3.98
C VAL A 58 -11.09 5.43 -4.05
N PHE A 59 -10.10 5.33 -3.17
CA PHE A 59 -8.89 6.16 -3.23
C PHE A 59 -7.80 5.40 -3.96
N ILE A 60 -7.17 6.03 -4.94
CA ILE A 60 -6.14 5.39 -5.77
C ILE A 60 -4.89 6.25 -5.85
N LYS A 61 -3.73 5.59 -5.87
CA LYS A 61 -2.47 6.20 -6.34
C LYS A 61 -2.67 6.83 -7.72
N HIS A 62 -2.06 7.99 -8.01
CA HIS A 62 -2.19 8.64 -9.31
C HIS A 62 -1.81 7.67 -10.45
N PRO A 63 -2.68 7.44 -11.44
CA PRO A 63 -2.49 6.38 -12.43
C PRO A 63 -1.44 6.73 -13.50
N THR A 64 -0.99 8.00 -13.56
CA THR A 64 -0.05 8.48 -14.58
C THR A 64 1.09 9.36 -14.07
N GLU A 65 1.15 9.69 -12.77
CA GLU A 65 2.15 10.58 -12.19
C GLU A 65 2.92 9.88 -11.08
N ASN A 66 4.23 10.11 -11.01
CA ASN A 66 5.14 9.41 -10.09
C ASN A 66 4.80 7.91 -10.07
N ILE A 67 4.93 7.29 -11.23
CA ILE A 67 4.52 5.91 -11.51
C ILE A 67 5.44 5.34 -12.58
N ASN A 68 5.79 4.06 -12.49
CA ASN A 68 6.60 3.41 -13.53
C ASN A 68 5.71 2.83 -14.65
N LYS A 69 6.34 2.34 -15.73
CA LYS A 69 5.62 1.78 -16.90
C LYS A 69 4.69 0.63 -16.52
N SER A 70 5.14 -0.28 -15.65
CA SER A 70 4.35 -1.45 -15.26
C SER A 70 3.12 -1.05 -14.45
N GLN A 71 3.32 -0.22 -13.42
CA GLN A 71 2.23 0.32 -12.61
C GLN A 71 1.25 1.13 -13.48
N LYS A 72 1.71 1.93 -14.44
CA LYS A 72 0.84 2.68 -15.37
C LYS A 72 -0.04 1.74 -16.22
N SER A 73 0.53 0.67 -16.77
CA SER A 73 -0.25 -0.34 -17.52
C SER A 73 -1.27 -1.05 -16.63
N ARG A 74 -0.89 -1.42 -15.40
CA ARG A 74 -1.79 -2.06 -14.44
C ARG A 74 -2.90 -1.13 -13.97
N ALA A 75 -2.59 0.14 -13.73
CA ALA A 75 -3.55 1.18 -13.39
C ALA A 75 -4.60 1.37 -14.49
N ALA A 76 -4.16 1.46 -15.75
CA ALA A 76 -5.07 1.58 -16.90
C ALA A 76 -6.00 0.37 -17.02
N PHE A 77 -5.46 -0.84 -16.88
CA PHE A 77 -6.25 -2.07 -16.90
C PHE A 77 -7.27 -2.12 -15.75
N PHE A 78 -6.82 -1.83 -14.53
CA PHE A 78 -7.66 -1.78 -13.34
C PHE A 78 -8.81 -0.77 -13.47
N LEU A 79 -8.49 0.47 -13.90
CA LEU A 79 -9.47 1.53 -14.05
C LEU A 79 -10.53 1.21 -15.10
N GLU A 80 -10.16 0.54 -16.20
CA GLU A 80 -11.14 0.09 -17.18
C GLU A 80 -11.99 -1.06 -16.61
N ALA A 81 -11.40 -1.99 -15.85
CA ALA A 81 -12.12 -3.12 -15.24
C ALA A 81 -13.21 -2.67 -14.24
N ILE A 82 -12.94 -1.63 -13.44
CA ILE A 82 -13.90 -1.13 -12.43
C ILE A 82 -14.82 -0.02 -12.96
N LYS A 83 -14.72 0.36 -14.22
CA LYS A 83 -15.38 1.54 -14.79
C LYS A 83 -16.89 1.51 -14.57
N GLY A 84 -17.42 2.59 -13.99
CA GLY A 84 -18.84 2.73 -13.70
C GLY A 84 -19.35 1.97 -12.47
N LEU A 85 -18.49 1.22 -11.76
CA LEU A 85 -18.88 0.52 -10.53
C LEU A 85 -18.73 1.38 -9.26
N PRO A 86 -17.59 2.08 -9.00
CA PRO A 86 -17.44 2.94 -7.84
C PRO A 86 -18.45 4.08 -7.81
N LYS A 87 -18.84 4.47 -6.60
CA LYS A 87 -19.57 5.73 -6.38
C LYS A 87 -18.69 6.94 -6.68
N LYS A 88 -17.40 6.86 -6.34
CA LYS A 88 -16.42 7.92 -6.59
C LYS A 88 -15.02 7.33 -6.62
N ILE A 89 -14.18 7.83 -7.51
CA ILE A 89 -12.73 7.56 -7.52
C ILE A 89 -12.00 8.87 -7.22
N GLU A 90 -11.04 8.84 -6.30
CA GLU A 90 -10.23 10.00 -5.92
C GLU A 90 -8.75 9.67 -5.84
N ILE A 91 -7.92 10.66 -6.23
CA ILE A 91 -6.47 10.50 -6.19
C ILE A 91 -5.96 10.66 -4.76
N SER A 92 -5.18 9.70 -4.29
CA SER A 92 -4.59 9.70 -2.95
C SER A 92 -3.41 10.66 -2.81
N ASP A 93 -2.50 10.72 -3.79
CA ASP A 93 -1.20 11.40 -3.66
C ASP A 93 -1.25 12.80 -3.03
N GLY A 94 -0.78 12.91 -1.79
CA GLY A 94 -0.68 14.15 -1.01
C GLY A 94 -2.00 14.76 -0.57
N ASN A 95 -3.13 14.07 -0.79
CA ASN A 95 -4.46 14.59 -0.49
C ASN A 95 -4.94 14.16 0.90
N THR A 96 -5.92 14.89 1.41
CA THR A 96 -6.61 14.59 2.67
C THR A 96 -8.12 14.69 2.45
N PHE A 97 -8.86 13.74 3.02
CA PHE A 97 -10.30 13.62 2.89
C PHE A 97 -10.94 13.48 4.26
N LEU A 98 -12.14 14.04 4.40
CA LEU A 98 -12.96 13.91 5.60
C LEU A 98 -14.23 13.12 5.26
N LEU A 99 -14.43 12.00 5.97
CA LEU A 99 -15.58 11.11 5.87
C LEU A 99 -16.31 11.11 7.22
N GLY A 100 -17.32 11.97 7.36
CA GLY A 100 -17.94 12.21 8.66
C GLY A 100 -16.92 12.71 9.67
N LYS A 101 -16.62 11.91 10.69
CA LYS A 101 -15.59 12.21 11.72
C LYS A 101 -14.22 11.59 11.43
N THR A 102 -14.09 10.80 10.37
CA THR A 102 -12.85 10.10 10.03
C THR A 102 -12.06 10.91 9.01
N ARG A 103 -10.83 11.30 9.35
CA ARG A 103 -9.87 11.93 8.43
C ARG A 103 -8.98 10.86 7.82
N ILE A 104 -8.90 10.82 6.49
CA ILE A 104 -7.97 9.98 5.75
C ILE A 104 -6.97 10.91 5.06
N ALA A 105 -5.70 10.82 5.39
CA ALA A 105 -4.62 11.55 4.75
C ALA A 105 -3.64 10.61 4.10
N PHE A 106 -3.06 11.06 3.00
CA PHE A 106 -2.13 10.28 2.22
C PHE A 106 -0.82 11.04 2.10
N SER A 107 0.28 10.31 2.10
CA SER A 107 1.57 10.88 1.72
C SER A 107 1.53 11.35 0.27
N LYS A 108 2.49 12.20 -0.12
CA LYS A 108 2.85 12.30 -1.55
C LYS A 108 3.31 10.92 -2.05
N ALA A 109 3.43 10.76 -3.37
CA ALA A 109 4.06 9.57 -3.93
C ALA A 109 5.46 9.38 -3.32
N VAL A 110 5.69 8.23 -2.69
CA VAL A 110 7.00 7.82 -2.15
C VAL A 110 7.50 6.59 -2.89
N CYS A 111 8.82 6.37 -2.90
CA CYS A 111 9.37 5.21 -3.60
C CYS A 111 8.80 3.91 -3.02
N HIS A 112 8.46 2.98 -3.91
CA HIS A 112 8.23 1.58 -3.55
C HIS A 112 9.61 0.96 -3.26
N GLY A 113 9.95 0.79 -1.99
CA GLY A 113 11.28 0.38 -1.56
C GLY A 113 12.30 1.52 -1.45
N THR A 114 13.58 1.15 -1.52
CA THR A 114 14.72 2.05 -1.21
C THR A 114 15.15 2.99 -2.35
N ASN A 115 14.48 2.94 -3.50
CA ASN A 115 14.81 3.70 -4.70
C ASN A 115 13.64 3.65 -5.71
N PRO A 116 13.61 4.48 -6.77
CA PRO A 116 12.42 4.59 -7.64
C PRO A 116 12.24 3.43 -8.64
N ARG A 117 13.09 2.40 -8.65
CA ARG A 117 13.04 1.33 -9.68
C ARG A 117 11.73 0.55 -9.65
N LEU A 118 11.20 0.27 -8.46
CA LEU A 118 9.95 -0.50 -8.31
C LEU A 118 8.70 0.36 -8.51
N GLY A 119 8.87 1.67 -8.74
CA GLY A 119 7.79 2.62 -8.87
C GLY A 119 7.51 3.32 -7.55
N TYR A 120 6.24 3.65 -7.32
CA TYR A 120 5.84 4.48 -6.18
C TYR A 120 4.57 3.98 -5.53
N VAL A 121 4.41 4.30 -4.26
CA VAL A 121 3.24 4.00 -3.41
C VAL A 121 2.74 5.27 -2.73
N THR A 122 1.59 5.17 -2.06
CA THR A 122 1.14 6.14 -1.06
C THR A 122 0.97 5.48 0.29
N GLU A 123 1.47 6.16 1.32
CA GLU A 123 1.19 5.85 2.71
C GLU A 123 -0.18 6.42 3.09
N VAL A 124 -0.81 5.84 4.11
CA VAL A 124 -2.19 6.15 4.52
C VAL A 124 -2.24 6.38 6.01
N SER A 125 -2.67 7.57 6.44
CA SER A 125 -3.02 7.89 7.82
C SER A 125 -4.54 7.99 7.96
N ILE A 126 -5.12 7.20 8.85
CA ILE A 126 -6.55 7.23 9.18
C ILE A 126 -6.67 7.67 10.62
N LYS A 127 -7.27 8.83 10.84
CA LYS A 127 -7.62 9.33 12.17
C LYS A 127 -9.13 9.27 12.36
N SER A 128 -9.57 8.60 13.42
CA SER A 128 -10.96 8.65 13.87
C SER A 128 -10.99 8.90 15.37
N ASN A 129 -11.73 9.93 15.79
CA ASN A 129 -11.71 10.42 17.16
C ASN A 129 -10.28 10.74 17.63
N ASN A 130 -9.82 10.09 18.70
CA ASN A 130 -8.51 10.30 19.31
C ASN A 130 -7.46 9.30 18.84
N GLU A 131 -7.81 8.34 17.98
CA GLU A 131 -6.89 7.30 17.50
C GLU A 131 -6.49 7.57 16.05
N LYS A 132 -5.22 7.34 15.76
CA LYS A 132 -4.62 7.45 14.45
C LYS A 132 -3.85 6.17 14.10
N PHE A 133 -4.26 5.54 13.01
CA PHE A 133 -3.58 4.42 12.41
C PHE A 133 -2.84 4.87 11.15
N LEU A 134 -1.62 4.40 10.93
CA LEU A 134 -0.87 4.65 9.69
C LEU A 134 -0.40 3.34 9.08
N HIS A 135 -0.66 3.16 7.79
CA HIS A 135 -0.12 2.08 6.97
C HIS A 135 0.86 2.63 5.94
N THR A 136 2.10 2.15 5.93
CA THR A 136 3.15 2.68 5.05
C THR A 136 3.02 2.21 3.60
N SER A 137 2.22 1.19 3.30
CA SER A 137 2.36 0.45 2.04
C SER A 137 3.78 -0.13 1.91
N ASP A 138 4.15 -0.56 0.71
CA ASP A 138 5.36 -1.33 0.43
C ASP A 138 6.59 -0.42 0.28
N VAL A 139 7.17 0.02 1.39
CA VAL A 139 8.33 0.90 1.42
C VAL A 139 9.67 0.18 1.68
N GLU A 140 9.65 -1.14 1.89
CA GLU A 140 10.78 -2.00 2.25
C GLU A 140 11.60 -1.47 3.44
N GLY A 141 10.91 -1.04 4.49
CA GLY A 141 11.49 -0.30 5.62
C GLY A 141 11.76 1.16 5.24
N PRO A 142 11.26 2.15 6.02
CA PRO A 142 11.34 3.57 5.65
C PRO A 142 12.78 4.07 5.72
N SER A 143 13.52 3.92 4.63
CA SER A 143 14.96 4.26 4.50
C SER A 143 15.18 5.60 3.80
N LEU A 144 14.14 6.16 3.19
CA LEU A 144 14.17 7.45 2.51
C LEU A 144 13.47 8.52 3.36
N GLU A 145 13.94 9.76 3.24
CA GLU A 145 13.44 10.89 4.03
C GLU A 145 11.95 11.12 3.78
N GLU A 146 11.49 11.02 2.53
CA GLU A 146 10.10 11.22 2.17
C GLU A 146 9.14 10.18 2.78
N GLN A 147 9.63 8.96 3.05
CA GLN A 147 8.85 7.89 3.67
C GLN A 147 8.68 8.17 5.17
N ILE A 148 9.80 8.35 5.88
CA ILE A 148 9.76 8.59 7.32
C ILE A 148 9.09 9.93 7.69
N LYS A 149 9.22 10.95 6.83
CA LYS A 149 8.64 12.27 7.07
C LYS A 149 7.13 12.22 7.29
N PHE A 150 6.39 11.45 6.49
CA PHE A 150 4.93 11.36 6.64
C PHE A 150 4.55 10.71 7.98
N ILE A 151 5.28 9.68 8.40
CA ILE A 151 5.09 9.02 9.70
C ILE A 151 5.29 10.01 10.85
N LEU A 152 6.38 10.78 10.83
CA LEU A 152 6.72 11.75 11.89
C LEU A 152 5.77 12.95 11.93
N GLU A 153 5.26 13.39 10.77
CA GLU A 153 4.27 14.46 10.69
C GLU A 153 2.90 13.99 11.19
N GLU A 154 2.50 12.77 10.85
CA GLU A 154 1.21 12.23 11.25
C GLU A 154 1.22 11.74 12.70
N LYS A 155 2.32 11.24 13.27
CA LYS A 155 2.40 10.76 14.67
C LYS A 155 1.27 9.77 15.02
N PRO A 156 1.25 8.58 14.39
CA PRO A 156 0.20 7.60 14.62
C PRO A 156 0.32 6.94 15.99
N ASP A 157 -0.81 6.56 16.57
CA ASP A 157 -0.87 5.69 17.75
C ASP A 157 -0.52 4.24 17.38
N VAL A 158 -0.90 3.82 16.16
CA VAL A 158 -0.59 2.50 15.61
C VAL A 158 0.03 2.65 14.23
N LEU A 159 1.27 2.14 14.09
CA LEU A 159 1.99 2.11 12.83
C LEU A 159 2.05 0.67 12.30
N PHE A 160 1.43 0.43 11.14
CA PHE A 160 1.58 -0.79 10.36
C PHE A 160 2.56 -0.54 9.23
N VAL A 161 3.77 -1.11 9.38
CA VAL A 161 4.92 -0.78 8.54
C VAL A 161 5.41 -1.98 7.75
N ASP A 162 5.68 -1.76 6.47
CA ASP A 162 6.45 -2.70 5.65
C ASP A 162 7.92 -2.68 6.11
N GLY A 163 8.40 -3.83 6.57
CA GLY A 163 9.70 -3.95 7.22
C GLY A 163 10.86 -3.95 6.22
N PRO A 164 12.10 -3.76 6.71
CA PRO A 164 13.29 -3.94 5.88
C PRO A 164 13.31 -5.34 5.27
N MET A 165 13.68 -5.44 3.97
CA MET A 165 13.74 -6.69 3.21
C MET A 165 14.96 -7.56 3.62
N THR A 166 15.01 -7.98 4.89
CA THR A 166 16.17 -8.64 5.52
C THR A 166 16.52 -9.99 4.91
N TYR A 167 15.55 -10.70 4.34
CA TYR A 167 15.79 -11.98 3.65
C TYR A 167 16.61 -11.83 2.35
N MET A 168 16.80 -10.61 1.85
CA MET A 168 17.62 -10.28 0.67
C MET A 168 18.82 -9.38 1.01
N LEU A 169 19.19 -9.31 2.29
CA LEU A 169 20.28 -8.45 2.78
C LEU A 169 21.62 -8.83 2.15
N GLY A 170 22.34 -7.83 1.65
CA GLY A 170 23.61 -8.00 0.94
C GLY A 170 23.47 -8.37 -0.55
N TYR A 171 22.25 -8.59 -1.04
CA TYR A 171 21.98 -8.86 -2.46
C TYR A 171 21.08 -7.80 -3.11
N ARG A 172 19.77 -7.79 -2.78
CA ARG A 172 18.82 -6.78 -3.28
C ARG A 172 18.52 -5.68 -2.28
N TYR A 173 18.85 -5.90 -1.01
CA TYR A 173 18.71 -4.92 0.06
C TYR A 173 20.07 -4.62 0.69
N SER A 174 20.40 -3.35 0.91
CA SER A 174 21.73 -2.96 1.39
C SER A 174 21.80 -2.88 2.92
N PHE A 175 22.97 -3.16 3.49
CA PHE A 175 23.22 -2.95 4.93
C PHE A 175 23.00 -1.49 5.36
N LYS A 176 23.34 -0.54 4.48
CA LYS A 176 23.09 0.89 4.71
C LYS A 176 21.60 1.19 4.79
N SER A 177 20.78 0.63 3.91
CA SER A 177 19.32 0.79 3.93
C SER A 177 18.74 0.25 5.23
N LEU A 178 19.19 -0.94 5.67
CA LEU A 178 18.78 -1.53 6.94
C LEU A 178 19.11 -0.63 8.14
N GLU A 179 20.33 -0.11 8.20
CA GLU A 179 20.75 0.81 9.26
C GLU A 179 19.87 2.07 9.32
N ILE A 180 19.61 2.69 8.16
CA ILE A 180 18.75 3.89 8.08
C ILE A 180 17.32 3.55 8.50
N SER A 181 16.73 2.47 7.99
CA SER A 181 15.37 2.05 8.36
C SER A 181 15.25 1.80 9.87
N ASN A 182 16.23 1.12 10.48
CA ASN A 182 16.22 0.89 11.92
C ASN A 182 16.27 2.21 12.72
N ASN A 183 17.15 3.13 12.34
CA ASN A 183 17.24 4.44 12.97
C ASN A 183 15.93 5.24 12.83
N ASN A 184 15.32 5.21 11.64
CA ASN A 184 14.06 5.87 11.36
C ASN A 184 12.89 5.26 12.13
N LEU A 185 12.81 3.94 12.25
CA LEU A 185 11.78 3.27 13.06
C LEU A 185 11.94 3.58 14.55
N VAL A 186 13.18 3.58 15.08
CA VAL A 186 13.44 4.01 16.45
C VAL A 186 13.03 5.47 16.67
N LYS A 187 13.26 6.34 15.68
CA LYS A 187 12.82 7.73 15.69
C LYS A 187 11.28 7.83 15.73
N ALA A 188 10.58 7.12 14.85
CA ALA A 188 9.11 7.09 14.80
C ALA A 188 8.47 6.58 16.09
N MET A 189 9.13 5.68 16.84
CA MET A 189 8.64 5.20 18.13
C MET A 189 8.82 6.21 19.28
N ARG A 190 9.68 7.22 19.12
CA ARG A 190 10.06 8.15 20.18
C ARG A 190 9.41 9.53 20.06
N GLU A 191 9.09 9.95 18.84
CA GLU A 191 8.60 11.30 18.51
C GLU A 191 7.10 11.35 18.26
#